data_AF-A0AAV2PKZ7-F1
#
_entry.id   AF-A0AAV2PKZ7-F1
#
_cell.length_a   1.000
_cell.length_b   1.000
_cell.length_c   1.000
_cell.angle_alpha   90.00
_cell.angle_beta   90.00
_cell.angle_gamma   90.00
#
_symmetry.space_group_name_H-M   'P 1'
#
loop_
_entity.id
_entity.type
_entity.pdbx_description
1 polymer ?
#
loop_
_entity_poly.entity_id
_entity_poly.type
_entity_poly.pdbx_seq_one_letter_code
_entity_poly.pdbx_strand_id
1 'polypeptide(L)'
;SPLSQSLLMANRCLHLQHDNHSERMSLQSAPTYVTADFGLLGIAGAVYNFVFNIIDIVTDSLLAIVLYETFKESQTDLDRENTRRWFIITLCLILIPMVIINIFSILWYYQNKHCLGDYCVLHKMGRCQGFFKFIFHVLLLGMLIRSIDIIHYGIKMKKERRKVQMGDNGTITRLTPKGEVHAVLQMVISRDTAMLDMIHSFLQDAPQLIFQIYLLYVMPEIITEQDISKKSTMTIQILKVVLAVMSISWSLVSYQDELRRSAQDKEQLSFWATVVCLIWRVSMIASRVLAIGSFMGLQLSSEDGTLQNWIPLGANDNNSAISFPIITIISLSVHWLIMTIWIHAQNTSFCTTEAGKKRPLLEFIYSCVMGAVHLFSYINVKDTPSRRRMIFFYTITLIENTAMITLWCILAAPNPDVYSMWYRAIIVFCVEVLWVIGIFSMVGYYAFLHPDKKSIRQELVHASWRQ
;
A
#
# COMPACT_ATOMS: atom_id res chain seq x y z
N SER A 1 8.83 15.41 4.91
CA SER A 1 7.79 14.93 4.03
C SER A 1 8.43 13.97 3.05
N PRO A 2 7.63 13.13 2.39
CA PRO A 2 8.07 12.43 1.18
C PRO A 2 8.73 13.40 0.19
N LEU A 3 8.16 14.62 0.11
CA LEU A 3 8.71 15.79 -0.59
C LEU A 3 10.15 16.14 -0.15
N SER A 4 10.44 16.15 1.15
CA SER A 4 11.76 16.51 1.68
C SER A 4 12.75 15.37 1.59
N GLN A 5 12.35 14.08 1.65
CA GLN A 5 13.25 12.95 1.40
C GLN A 5 13.55 12.79 -0.10
N SER A 6 12.56 13.04 -0.97
CA SER A 6 12.77 13.12 -2.41
C SER A 6 13.69 14.28 -2.78
N LEU A 7 13.49 15.45 -2.17
CA LEU A 7 14.40 16.61 -2.26
C LEU A 7 15.78 16.29 -1.66
N LEU A 8 15.90 15.74 -0.45
CA LEU A 8 17.20 15.52 0.20
C LEU A 8 18.07 14.52 -0.57
N MET A 9 17.46 13.48 -1.18
CA MET A 9 18.20 12.51 -1.98
C MET A 9 18.49 13.00 -3.39
N ALA A 10 17.57 13.73 -4.02
CA ALA A 10 17.88 14.43 -5.26
C ALA A 10 19.03 15.43 -5.00
N ASN A 11 18.96 16.25 -3.94
CA ASN A 11 20.00 17.19 -3.55
C ASN A 11 21.30 16.51 -3.13
N ARG A 12 21.29 15.35 -2.43
CA ARG A 12 22.53 14.62 -2.10
C ARG A 12 23.17 13.96 -3.31
N CYS A 13 22.38 13.37 -4.21
CA CYS A 13 22.90 12.84 -5.48
C CYS A 13 23.45 13.96 -6.37
N LEU A 14 22.85 15.15 -6.32
CA LEU A 14 23.30 16.35 -7.04
C LEU A 14 24.54 16.99 -6.41
N HIS A 15 24.58 17.16 -5.09
CA HIS A 15 25.73 17.74 -4.36
C HIS A 15 26.98 16.87 -4.49
N LEU A 16 26.86 15.54 -4.48
CA LEU A 16 27.99 14.63 -4.73
C LEU A 16 28.58 14.78 -6.15
N GLN A 17 27.86 15.36 -7.11
CA GLN A 17 28.41 15.71 -8.42
C GLN A 17 28.88 17.17 -8.52
N HIS A 18 28.25 18.08 -7.78
CA HIS A 18 28.58 19.51 -7.84
C HIS A 18 29.79 19.90 -6.98
N ASP A 19 30.06 19.20 -5.86
CA ASP A 19 31.27 19.41 -5.05
C ASP A 19 32.53 18.86 -5.74
N ASN A 20 32.38 18.03 -6.78
CA ASN A 20 33.48 17.55 -7.64
C ASN A 20 33.89 18.54 -8.74
N HIS A 21 33.30 19.74 -8.81
CA HIS A 21 33.64 20.74 -9.82
C HIS A 21 34.77 21.71 -9.42
N SER A 22 35.30 21.66 -8.19
CA SER A 22 36.36 22.58 -7.73
C SER A 22 37.77 22.00 -7.68
N GLU A 23 37.96 20.70 -7.84
CA GLU A 23 39.28 20.09 -8.02
C GLU A 23 39.31 19.28 -9.30
N ARG A 24 40.27 19.58 -10.19
CA ARG A 24 40.65 18.73 -11.32
C ARG A 24 41.23 17.41 -10.77
N MET A 25 40.38 16.53 -10.29
CA MET A 25 40.69 15.12 -10.15
C MET A 25 40.30 14.42 -11.45
N SER A 26 41.17 13.51 -11.89
CA SER A 26 40.96 12.64 -13.04
C SER A 26 39.54 12.07 -13.07
N LEU A 27 39.04 11.81 -14.27
CA LEU A 27 37.75 11.17 -14.61
C LEU A 27 37.51 9.76 -13.98
N GLN A 28 38.22 9.39 -12.91
CA GLN A 28 38.23 8.07 -12.29
C GLN A 28 37.38 7.93 -11.02
N SER A 29 36.72 8.98 -10.53
CA SER A 29 35.81 8.85 -9.38
C SER A 29 34.49 9.58 -9.61
N ALA A 30 33.74 9.13 -10.62
CA ALA A 30 32.28 9.24 -10.56
C ALA A 30 31.79 8.51 -9.30
N PRO A 31 30.76 9.02 -8.58
CA PRO A 31 30.23 8.35 -7.40
C PRO A 31 29.96 6.89 -7.73
N THR A 32 30.66 6.05 -6.97
CA THR A 32 30.77 4.60 -7.09
C THR A 32 29.37 4.01 -7.03
N TYR A 33 28.84 3.67 -8.21
CA TYR A 33 27.69 2.82 -8.48
C TYR A 33 26.40 3.11 -7.70
N VAL A 34 25.47 3.84 -8.32
CA VAL A 34 24.06 3.44 -8.19
C VAL A 34 23.96 2.06 -8.84
N THR A 35 24.14 0.98 -8.07
CA THR A 35 23.84 -0.40 -8.48
C THR A 35 22.32 -0.58 -8.54
N ALA A 36 21.63 0.28 -9.29
CA ALA A 36 20.27 0.02 -9.73
C ALA A 36 20.36 -1.03 -10.84
N ASP A 37 20.64 -2.28 -10.46
CA ASP A 37 20.36 -3.39 -11.34
C ASP A 37 18.83 -3.53 -11.40
N PHE A 38 18.22 -2.81 -12.34
CA PHE A 38 16.86 -3.07 -12.81
C PHE A 38 16.87 -4.40 -13.58
N GLY A 39 17.10 -5.47 -12.82
CA GLY A 39 17.18 -6.84 -13.28
C GLY A 39 15.81 -7.38 -13.66
N LEU A 40 15.74 -8.69 -13.89
CA LEU A 40 14.48 -9.37 -14.22
C LEU A 40 13.41 -9.14 -13.16
N LEU A 41 13.80 -9.11 -11.88
CA LEU A 41 12.89 -8.91 -10.75
C LEU A 41 12.26 -7.50 -10.73
N GLY A 42 13.01 -6.46 -11.08
CA GLY A 42 12.49 -5.08 -11.15
C GLY A 42 11.50 -4.90 -12.31
N ILE A 43 11.79 -5.51 -13.46
CA ILE A 43 10.85 -5.55 -14.60
C ILE A 43 9.59 -6.34 -14.22
N ALA A 44 9.74 -7.51 -13.61
CA ALA A 44 8.62 -8.33 -13.17
C ALA A 44 7.74 -7.61 -12.16
N GLY A 45 8.34 -6.90 -11.19
CA GLY A 45 7.60 -6.08 -10.22
C GLY A 45 6.85 -4.92 -10.86
N ALA A 46 7.46 -4.23 -11.84
CA ALA A 46 6.79 -3.15 -12.56
C ALA A 46 5.63 -3.66 -13.44
N VAL A 47 5.79 -4.82 -14.08
CA VAL A 47 4.72 -5.48 -14.84
C VAL A 47 3.61 -5.96 -13.89
N TYR A 48 3.98 -6.53 -12.75
CA TYR A 48 3.02 -6.91 -11.70
C TYR A 48 2.16 -5.70 -11.30
N ASN A 49 2.78 -4.57 -10.94
CA ASN A 49 2.05 -3.37 -10.55
C ASN A 49 1.12 -2.88 -11.67
N PHE A 50 1.58 -2.90 -12.92
CA PHE A 50 0.75 -2.52 -14.07
C PHE A 50 -0.48 -3.43 -14.22
N VAL A 51 -0.29 -4.75 -14.13
CA VAL A 51 -1.36 -5.73 -14.26
C VAL A 51 -2.36 -5.63 -13.11
N PHE A 52 -1.88 -5.56 -11.87
CA PHE A 52 -2.75 -5.46 -10.69
C PHE A 52 -3.55 -4.15 -10.67
N ASN A 53 -2.95 -3.02 -11.02
CA ASN A 53 -3.70 -1.76 -11.18
C ASN A 53 -4.84 -1.88 -12.20
N ILE A 54 -4.65 -2.63 -13.30
CA ILE A 54 -5.74 -2.89 -14.26
C ILE A 54 -6.81 -3.79 -13.64
N ILE A 55 -6.41 -4.86 -12.96
CA ILE A 55 -7.34 -5.77 -12.28
C ILE A 55 -8.18 -5.00 -11.25
N ASP A 56 -7.57 -4.14 -10.45
CA ASP A 56 -8.26 -3.36 -9.41
C ASP A 56 -9.28 -2.40 -10.06
N ILE A 57 -8.89 -1.65 -11.10
CA ILE A 57 -9.82 -0.79 -11.86
C ILE A 57 -11.00 -1.59 -12.43
N VAL A 58 -10.74 -2.74 -13.05
CA VAL A 58 -11.79 -3.57 -13.65
C VAL A 58 -12.70 -4.15 -12.58
N THR A 59 -12.14 -4.70 -11.50
CA THR A 59 -12.91 -5.37 -10.44
C THR A 59 -13.77 -4.39 -9.63
N ASP A 60 -13.30 -3.17 -9.41
CA ASP A 60 -14.04 -2.07 -8.80
C ASP A 60 -15.15 -1.54 -9.71
N SER A 61 -14.85 -1.37 -11.01
CA SER A 61 -15.84 -0.96 -12.00
C SER A 61 -16.95 -1.99 -12.14
N LEU A 62 -16.61 -3.28 -12.16
CA LEU A 62 -17.59 -4.36 -12.20
C LEU A 62 -18.49 -4.36 -10.95
N LEU A 63 -17.93 -4.14 -9.76
CA LEU A 63 -18.73 -4.05 -8.54
C LEU A 63 -19.71 -2.86 -8.60
N ALA A 64 -19.26 -1.70 -9.09
CA ALA A 64 -20.12 -0.53 -9.26
C ALA A 64 -21.25 -0.77 -10.28
N ILE A 65 -20.95 -1.47 -11.39
CA ILE A 65 -21.95 -1.84 -12.40
C ILE A 65 -22.99 -2.79 -11.82
N VAL A 66 -22.56 -3.85 -11.13
CA VAL A 66 -23.47 -4.82 -10.49
C VAL A 66 -24.41 -4.10 -9.51
N LEU A 67 -23.88 -3.24 -8.64
CA LEU A 67 -24.71 -2.47 -7.70
C LEU A 67 -25.68 -1.51 -8.41
N TYR A 68 -25.29 -0.96 -9.56
CA TYR A 68 -26.16 -0.10 -10.36
C TYR A 68 -27.31 -0.89 -11.02
N GLU A 69 -27.01 -2.07 -11.57
CA GLU A 69 -28.02 -2.96 -12.16
C GLU A 69 -29.00 -3.43 -11.09
N THR A 70 -28.51 -3.86 -9.93
CA THR A 70 -29.35 -4.22 -8.77
C THR A 70 -30.22 -3.03 -8.32
N PHE A 71 -29.66 -1.82 -8.28
CA PHE A 71 -30.42 -0.63 -7.92
C PHE A 71 -31.58 -0.37 -8.92
N LYS A 72 -31.33 -0.59 -10.20
CA LYS A 72 -32.31 -0.38 -11.27
C LYS A 72 -33.41 -1.45 -11.26
N GLU A 73 -33.08 -2.69 -10.94
CA GLU A 73 -34.01 -3.83 -10.94
C GLU A 73 -34.78 -4.01 -9.63
N SER A 74 -34.38 -3.30 -8.58
CA SER A 74 -35.02 -3.36 -7.25
C SER A 74 -36.50 -2.96 -7.29
N GLN A 75 -37.38 -3.88 -6.86
CA GLN A 75 -38.84 -3.70 -6.91
C GLN A 75 -39.40 -2.98 -5.68
N THR A 76 -38.76 -3.10 -4.50
CA THR A 76 -39.23 -2.48 -3.26
C THR A 76 -38.54 -1.14 -3.02
N ASP A 77 -39.26 -0.17 -2.44
CA ASP A 77 -38.69 1.16 -2.14
C ASP A 77 -37.53 1.10 -1.15
N LEU A 78 -37.59 0.16 -0.17
CA LEU A 78 -36.56 -0.02 0.85
C LEU A 78 -35.27 -0.60 0.25
N ASP A 79 -35.36 -1.63 -0.58
CA ASP A 79 -34.19 -2.24 -1.23
C ASP A 79 -33.56 -1.29 -2.24
N ARG A 80 -34.37 -0.48 -2.92
CA ARG A 80 -33.90 0.55 -3.84
C ARG A 80 -33.12 1.63 -3.10
N GLU A 81 -33.61 2.09 -1.94
CA GLU A 81 -32.90 3.05 -1.10
C GLU A 81 -31.56 2.51 -0.60
N ASN A 82 -31.55 1.28 -0.09
CA ASN A 82 -30.35 0.62 0.42
C ASN A 82 -29.31 0.41 -0.70
N THR A 83 -29.73 -0.10 -1.85
CA THR A 83 -28.84 -0.34 -2.99
C THR A 83 -28.30 0.96 -3.56
N ARG A 84 -29.11 2.03 -3.60
CA ARG A 84 -28.63 3.36 -3.97
C ARG A 84 -27.53 3.84 -3.02
N ARG A 85 -27.70 3.66 -1.71
CA ARG A 85 -26.68 4.04 -0.71
C ARG A 85 -25.39 3.26 -0.91
N TRP A 86 -25.46 1.95 -1.13
CA TRP A 86 -24.28 1.12 -1.38
C TRP A 86 -23.56 1.50 -2.67
N PHE A 87 -24.31 1.76 -3.76
CA PHE A 87 -23.74 2.25 -5.01
C PHE A 87 -23.02 3.59 -4.83
N ILE A 88 -23.62 4.56 -4.14
CA ILE A 88 -23.00 5.86 -3.86
C ILE A 88 -21.73 5.69 -3.02
N ILE A 89 -21.76 4.85 -1.97
CA ILE A 89 -20.59 4.57 -1.13
C ILE A 89 -19.46 3.97 -1.97
N THR A 90 -19.73 2.95 -2.78
CA THR A 90 -18.75 2.34 -3.70
C THR A 90 -18.14 3.38 -4.63
N LEU A 91 -18.97 4.25 -5.24
CA LEU A 91 -18.50 5.28 -6.14
C LEU A 91 -17.60 6.30 -5.42
N CYS A 92 -17.95 6.70 -4.19
CA CYS A 92 -17.12 7.57 -3.37
C CYS A 92 -15.78 6.92 -2.99
N LEU A 93 -15.78 5.63 -2.61
CA LEU A 93 -14.58 4.87 -2.28
C LEU A 93 -13.65 4.70 -3.48
N ILE A 94 -14.16 4.75 -4.72
CA ILE A 94 -13.34 4.69 -5.93
C ILE A 94 -12.85 6.09 -6.34
N LEU A 95 -13.76 7.07 -6.47
CA LEU A 95 -13.44 8.35 -7.08
C LEU A 95 -12.58 9.25 -6.18
N ILE A 96 -12.84 9.29 -4.86
CA ILE A 96 -12.13 10.19 -3.95
C ILE A 96 -10.64 9.83 -3.88
N PRO A 97 -10.24 8.56 -3.65
CA PRO A 97 -8.83 8.19 -3.63
C PRO A 97 -8.16 8.37 -4.99
N MET A 98 -8.83 8.01 -6.08
CA MET A 98 -8.33 8.21 -7.45
C MET A 98 -7.98 9.68 -7.72
N VAL A 99 -8.84 10.62 -7.35
CA VAL A 99 -8.57 12.05 -7.49
C VAL A 99 -7.36 12.47 -6.66
N ILE A 100 -7.30 12.04 -5.39
CA ILE A 100 -6.18 12.37 -4.49
C ILE A 100 -4.85 11.87 -5.07
N ILE A 101 -4.80 10.62 -5.50
CA ILE A 101 -3.60 10.00 -6.06
C ILE A 101 -3.19 10.67 -7.37
N ASN A 102 -4.14 11.09 -8.22
CA ASN A 102 -3.84 11.85 -9.43
C ASN A 102 -3.27 13.24 -9.13
N ILE A 103 -3.79 13.95 -8.11
CA ILE A 103 -3.24 15.24 -7.68
C ILE A 103 -1.79 15.08 -7.22
N PHE A 104 -1.53 14.15 -6.30
CA PHE A 104 -0.15 13.84 -5.90
C PHE A 104 0.69 13.37 -7.08
N SER A 105 0.07 12.72 -8.06
CA SER A 105 0.77 12.29 -9.24
C SER A 105 1.38 13.44 -10.03
N ILE A 106 0.53 14.41 -10.35
CA ILE A 106 0.90 15.61 -11.10
C ILE A 106 1.92 16.44 -10.31
N LEU A 107 1.69 16.62 -9.01
CA LEU A 107 2.58 17.41 -8.14
C LEU A 107 4.01 16.86 -8.14
N TRP A 108 4.19 15.54 -8.07
CA TRP A 108 5.52 14.95 -8.10
C TRP A 108 6.14 14.91 -9.50
N TYR A 109 5.36 14.79 -10.57
CA TYR A 109 5.90 15.00 -11.92
C TYR A 109 6.44 16.43 -12.09
N TYR A 110 5.71 17.43 -11.60
CA TYR A 110 6.15 18.82 -11.59
C TYR A 110 7.43 18.99 -10.76
N GLN A 111 7.44 18.46 -9.54
CA GLN A 111 8.61 18.54 -8.65
C GLN A 111 9.84 17.86 -9.26
N ASN A 112 9.69 16.66 -9.84
CA ASN A 112 10.80 15.93 -10.47
C ASN A 112 11.38 16.72 -11.65
N LYS A 113 10.55 17.40 -12.44
CA LYS A 113 11.02 18.30 -13.51
C LYS A 113 11.86 19.47 -12.97
N HIS A 114 11.48 20.04 -11.82
CA HIS A 114 12.20 21.16 -11.20
C HIS A 114 13.49 20.73 -10.50
N CYS A 115 13.48 19.61 -9.75
CA CYS A 115 14.64 19.16 -8.99
C CYS A 115 15.73 18.55 -9.88
N LEU A 116 15.35 17.87 -10.97
CA LEU A 116 16.31 17.28 -11.91
C LEU A 116 16.79 18.25 -12.99
N GLY A 117 16.45 19.55 -12.91
CA GLY A 117 16.86 20.65 -13.81
C GLY A 117 17.74 20.26 -15.01
N ASP A 118 19.06 20.24 -14.80
CA ASP A 118 20.09 19.99 -15.82
C ASP A 118 20.15 18.54 -16.35
N TYR A 119 19.71 17.56 -15.57
CA TYR A 119 19.59 16.15 -15.99
C TYR A 119 18.40 15.96 -16.93
N CYS A 120 17.34 16.75 -16.74
CA CYS A 120 16.20 16.83 -17.65
C CYS A 120 16.52 17.59 -18.95
N VAL A 121 17.53 18.48 -18.98
CA VAL A 121 17.98 19.14 -20.22
C VAL A 121 18.48 18.11 -21.24
N LEU A 122 19.09 17.02 -20.77
CA LEU A 122 19.51 15.88 -21.60
C LEU A 122 18.33 15.04 -22.12
N HIS A 123 17.14 15.22 -21.54
CA HIS A 123 15.91 14.46 -21.82
C HIS A 123 14.70 15.39 -21.99
N LYS A 124 14.66 16.15 -23.10
CA LYS A 124 13.44 16.85 -23.52
C LYS A 124 12.34 15.82 -23.78
N MET A 125 11.26 15.84 -22.98
CA MET A 125 10.05 15.07 -23.27
C MET A 125 9.44 15.55 -24.59
N GLY A 126 9.13 14.60 -25.47
CA GLY A 126 8.43 14.91 -26.71
C GLY A 126 7.03 15.45 -26.44
N ARG A 127 6.54 16.34 -27.31
CA ARG A 127 5.21 16.97 -27.18
C ARG A 127 4.08 15.93 -27.07
N CYS A 128 4.19 14.81 -27.82
CA CYS A 128 3.26 13.68 -27.75
C CYS A 128 3.30 12.93 -26.40
N GLN A 129 4.48 12.79 -25.78
CA GLN A 129 4.60 12.16 -24.46
C GLN A 129 3.94 13.02 -23.38
N GLY A 130 4.11 14.34 -23.43
CA GLY A 130 3.42 15.26 -22.52
C GLY A 130 1.89 15.20 -22.68
N PHE A 131 1.41 15.14 -23.93
CA PHE A 131 -0.02 15.01 -24.22
C PHE A 131 -0.61 13.69 -23.70
N PHE A 132 0.09 12.56 -23.89
CA PHE A 132 -0.35 11.27 -23.36
C PHE A 132 -0.44 11.27 -21.83
N LYS A 133 0.56 11.85 -21.14
CA LYS A 133 0.52 12.02 -19.67
C LYS A 133 -0.65 12.87 -19.22
N PHE A 134 -0.95 13.93 -19.96
CA PHE A 134 -2.12 14.77 -19.69
C PHE A 134 -3.43 13.97 -19.82
N ILE A 135 -3.63 13.21 -20.90
CA ILE A 135 -4.81 12.36 -21.08
C ILE A 135 -4.97 11.37 -19.93
N PHE A 136 -3.91 10.66 -19.54
CA PHE A 136 -3.98 9.68 -18.47
C PHE A 136 -4.38 10.32 -17.14
N HIS A 137 -3.89 11.51 -16.83
CA HIS A 137 -4.31 12.23 -15.63
C HIS A 137 -5.75 12.75 -15.68
N VAL A 138 -6.21 13.19 -16.86
CA VAL A 138 -7.63 13.58 -17.06
C VAL A 138 -8.56 12.39 -16.87
N LEU A 139 -8.15 11.19 -17.29
CA LEU A 139 -8.90 9.94 -17.10
C LEU A 139 -8.73 9.33 -15.70
N LEU A 140 -8.06 10.03 -14.77
CA LEU A 140 -7.70 9.53 -13.44
C LEU A 140 -6.82 8.25 -13.44
N LEU A 141 -6.12 7.96 -14.53
CA LEU A 141 -5.23 6.80 -14.70
C LEU A 141 -3.77 7.12 -14.32
N GLY A 142 -3.56 7.98 -13.33
CA GLY A 142 -2.25 8.47 -12.91
C GLY A 142 -1.28 7.38 -12.44
N MET A 143 -1.76 6.30 -11.83
CA MET A 143 -0.93 5.16 -11.41
C MET A 143 -0.43 4.33 -12.61
N LEU A 144 -1.25 4.19 -13.66
CA LEU A 144 -0.87 3.44 -14.85
C LEU A 144 0.24 4.14 -15.63
N ILE A 145 0.16 5.45 -15.81
CA ILE A 145 1.20 6.20 -16.55
C ILE A 145 2.56 6.16 -15.84
N ARG A 146 2.56 6.16 -14.50
CA ARG A 146 3.78 5.96 -13.71
C ARG A 146 4.38 4.57 -13.85
N SER A 147 3.53 3.55 -13.84
CA SER A 147 3.96 2.17 -14.07
C SER A 147 4.59 2.00 -15.45
N ILE A 148 4.01 2.64 -16.47
CA ILE A 148 4.57 2.69 -17.84
C ILE A 148 5.92 3.43 -17.85
N ASP A 149 6.06 4.57 -17.15
CA ASP A 149 7.30 5.32 -17.07
C ASP A 149 8.43 4.49 -16.42
N ILE A 150 8.15 3.74 -15.35
CA ILE A 150 9.15 2.86 -14.70
C ILE A 150 9.69 1.83 -15.70
N ILE A 151 8.80 1.17 -16.45
CA ILE A 151 9.18 0.19 -17.47
C ILE A 151 9.98 0.87 -18.59
N HIS A 152 9.50 2.02 -19.07
CA HIS A 152 10.15 2.78 -20.14
C HIS A 152 11.59 3.18 -19.79
N TYR A 153 11.77 3.82 -18.62
CA TYR A 153 13.09 4.26 -18.17
C TYR A 153 13.98 3.08 -17.78
N GLY A 154 13.43 2.00 -17.24
CA GLY A 154 14.15 0.76 -16.98
C GLY A 154 14.72 0.13 -18.26
N ILE A 155 13.93 0.04 -19.33
CA ILE A 155 14.38 -0.46 -20.65
C ILE A 155 15.44 0.47 -21.25
N LYS A 156 15.22 1.78 -21.19
CA LYS A 156 16.13 2.78 -21.75
C LYS A 156 17.49 2.77 -21.04
N MET A 157 17.49 2.69 -19.71
CA MET A 157 18.70 2.52 -18.91
C MET A 157 19.49 1.27 -19.35
N LYS A 158 18.81 0.11 -19.48
CA LYS A 158 19.45 -1.14 -19.89
C LYS A 158 20.03 -1.07 -21.31
N LYS A 159 19.33 -0.41 -22.23
CA LYS A 159 19.79 -0.20 -23.62
C LYS A 159 21.06 0.66 -23.67
N GLU A 160 21.12 1.74 -22.90
CA GLU A 160 22.30 2.62 -22.86
C GLU A 160 23.48 1.97 -22.12
N ARG A 161 23.23 1.19 -21.06
CA ARG A 161 24.27 0.45 -20.33
C ARG A 161 24.97 -0.63 -21.16
N ARG A 162 24.34 -1.11 -22.25
CA ARG A 162 24.94 -2.07 -23.20
C ARG A 162 25.91 -1.41 -24.18
N LYS A 163 25.95 -0.07 -24.30
CA LYS A 163 26.87 0.65 -25.18
C LYS A 163 28.21 0.89 -24.49
N VAL A 164 28.91 -0.20 -24.22
CA VAL A 164 30.25 -0.20 -23.63
C VAL A 164 31.24 -0.54 -24.74
N GLN A 165 32.22 0.32 -25.01
CA GLN A 165 33.35 -0.02 -25.86
C GLN A 165 34.50 -0.50 -24.97
N MET A 166 35.17 -1.56 -25.41
CA MET A 166 36.51 -1.86 -24.91
C MET A 166 37.49 -1.00 -25.69
N GLY A 167 38.30 -0.22 -24.98
CA GLY A 167 39.50 0.37 -25.57
C GLY A 167 40.55 -0.72 -25.83
N ASP A 168 41.46 -0.46 -26.76
CA ASP A 168 42.53 -1.39 -27.16
C ASP A 168 43.44 -1.82 -25.99
N ASN A 169 43.40 -1.09 -24.87
CA ASN A 169 44.18 -1.32 -23.65
C ASN A 169 43.44 -2.21 -22.63
N GLY A 170 42.28 -2.77 -22.98
CA GLY A 170 41.38 -3.48 -22.05
C GLY A 170 40.60 -2.55 -21.10
N THR A 171 40.71 -1.23 -21.26
CA THR A 171 39.94 -0.26 -20.47
C THR A 171 38.50 -0.21 -20.94
N ILE A 172 37.56 -0.46 -20.03
CA ILE A 172 36.12 -0.35 -20.27
C ILE A 172 35.73 1.13 -20.21
N THR A 173 35.41 1.74 -21.35
CA THR A 173 34.89 3.12 -21.42
C THR A 173 33.39 3.10 -21.69
N ARG A 174 32.63 3.74 -20.79
CA ARG A 174 31.18 3.98 -21.01
C ARG A 174 31.03 5.12 -22.02
N LEU A 175 30.29 4.89 -23.11
CA LEU A 175 30.17 5.88 -24.19
C LEU A 175 29.34 7.11 -23.86
N THR A 176 28.37 7.00 -22.92
CA THR A 176 27.48 8.14 -22.63
C THR A 176 27.09 8.21 -21.15
N PRO A 177 27.01 9.43 -20.56
CA PRO A 177 26.48 9.63 -19.21
C PRO A 177 24.95 9.42 -19.13
N LYS A 178 24.27 9.28 -20.28
CA LYS A 178 22.80 9.17 -20.38
C LYS A 178 22.23 7.95 -19.63
N GLY A 179 22.96 6.84 -19.58
CA GLY A 179 22.52 5.64 -18.88
C GLY A 179 22.37 5.84 -17.37
N GLU A 180 23.27 6.61 -16.75
CA GLU A 180 23.26 6.91 -15.32
C GLU A 180 22.11 7.86 -14.97
N VAL A 181 21.85 8.85 -15.84
CA VAL A 181 20.67 9.73 -15.70
C VAL A 181 19.36 8.93 -15.73
N HIS A 182 19.24 7.95 -16.63
CA HIS A 182 18.06 7.08 -16.68
C HIS A 182 17.92 6.18 -15.46
N ALA A 183 19.04 5.74 -14.86
CA ALA A 183 19.03 4.97 -13.62
C ALA A 183 18.50 5.80 -12.44
N VAL A 184 19.03 7.01 -12.26
CA VAL A 184 18.59 7.92 -11.19
C VAL A 184 17.12 8.30 -11.37
N LEU A 185 16.71 8.62 -12.59
CA LEU A 185 15.32 8.96 -12.89
C LEU A 185 14.37 7.78 -12.61
N GLN A 186 14.74 6.56 -13.02
CA GLN A 186 13.95 5.36 -12.75
C GLN A 186 13.83 5.12 -11.25
N MET A 187 14.91 5.25 -10.49
CA MET A 187 14.93 5.06 -9.03
C MET A 187 14.04 6.07 -8.30
N VAL A 188 14.10 7.35 -8.67
CA VAL A 188 13.24 8.40 -8.10
C VAL A 188 11.77 8.13 -8.42
N ILE A 189 11.44 7.86 -9.69
CA ILE A 189 10.07 7.57 -10.11
C ILE A 189 9.55 6.28 -9.45
N SER A 190 10.38 5.24 -9.34
CA SER A 190 10.03 3.95 -8.75
C SER A 190 9.66 4.11 -7.28
N ARG A 191 10.51 4.79 -6.49
CA ARG A 191 10.23 5.09 -5.08
C ARG A 191 8.95 5.88 -4.90
N ASP A 192 8.79 6.97 -5.67
CA ASP A 192 7.61 7.82 -5.58
C ASP A 192 6.34 7.03 -5.96
N THR A 193 6.41 6.21 -7.01
CA THR A 193 5.28 5.37 -7.44
C THR A 193 4.93 4.33 -6.38
N ALA A 194 5.91 3.62 -5.82
CA ALA A 194 5.67 2.64 -4.75
C ALA A 194 5.04 3.27 -3.52
N MET A 195 5.39 4.52 -3.21
CA MET A 195 4.72 5.26 -2.14
C MET A 195 3.26 5.59 -2.47
N LEU A 196 2.96 6.02 -3.69
CA LEU A 196 1.57 6.30 -4.07
C LEU A 196 0.73 5.05 -4.20
N ASP A 197 1.33 3.95 -4.64
CA ASP A 197 0.70 2.63 -4.67
C ASP A 197 0.29 2.21 -3.25
N MET A 198 1.20 2.34 -2.28
CA MET A 198 0.88 2.08 -0.88
C MET A 198 -0.26 2.98 -0.37
N ILE A 199 -0.22 4.30 -0.65
CA ILE A 199 -1.29 5.22 -0.20
C ILE A 199 -2.61 4.87 -0.87
N HIS A 200 -2.60 4.57 -2.17
CA HIS A 200 -3.76 4.14 -2.93
C HIS A 200 -4.38 2.91 -2.30
N SER A 201 -3.57 1.89 -1.99
CA SER A 201 -4.06 0.66 -1.36
C SER A 201 -4.72 0.86 -0.01
N PHE A 202 -4.26 1.78 0.82
CA PHE A 202 -4.91 2.05 2.12
C PHE A 202 -6.08 3.02 2.04
N LEU A 203 -6.16 3.83 0.98
CA LEU A 203 -7.22 4.83 0.79
C LEU A 203 -8.40 4.29 -0.03
N GLN A 204 -8.15 3.37 -0.96
CA GLN A 204 -9.14 2.71 -1.81
C GLN A 204 -9.26 1.22 -1.49
N ASP A 205 -8.22 0.42 -1.76
CA ASP A 205 -8.32 -1.04 -1.78
C ASP A 205 -8.76 -1.63 -0.43
N ALA A 206 -8.21 -1.15 0.70
CA ALA A 206 -8.53 -1.66 2.03
C ALA A 206 -9.98 -1.31 2.48
N PRO A 207 -10.45 -0.06 2.42
CA PRO A 207 -11.86 0.27 2.68
C PRO A 207 -12.82 -0.46 1.74
N GLN A 208 -12.48 -0.55 0.45
CA GLN A 208 -13.29 -1.24 -0.55
C GLN A 208 -13.40 -2.74 -0.27
N LEU A 209 -12.30 -3.38 0.13
CA LEU A 209 -12.28 -4.79 0.51
C LEU A 209 -13.14 -5.05 1.76
N ILE A 210 -13.05 -4.19 2.78
CA ILE A 210 -13.93 -4.27 3.96
C ILE A 210 -15.39 -4.13 3.56
N PHE A 211 -15.69 -3.16 2.70
CA PHE A 211 -17.06 -2.94 2.22
C PHE A 211 -17.57 -4.12 1.39
N GLN A 212 -16.72 -4.73 0.56
CA GLN A 212 -17.06 -5.93 -0.20
C GLN A 212 -17.36 -7.13 0.72
N ILE A 213 -16.60 -7.31 1.81
CA ILE A 213 -16.89 -8.33 2.83
C ILE A 213 -18.23 -8.02 3.53
N TYR A 214 -18.49 -6.75 3.88
CA TYR A 214 -19.77 -6.34 4.45
C TYR A 214 -20.95 -6.67 3.51
N LEU A 215 -20.83 -6.37 2.21
CA LEU A 215 -21.86 -6.71 1.22
C LEU A 215 -22.05 -8.23 1.13
N LEU A 216 -20.98 -9.03 1.24
CA LEU A 216 -21.08 -10.49 1.24
C LEU A 216 -21.92 -11.03 2.40
N TYR A 217 -21.90 -10.37 3.57
CA TYR A 217 -22.77 -10.73 4.70
C TYR A 217 -24.21 -10.24 4.53
N VAL A 218 -24.41 -9.02 4.00
CA VAL A 218 -25.74 -8.40 3.93
C VAL A 218 -26.57 -8.88 2.73
N MET A 219 -25.94 -9.16 1.60
CA MET A 219 -26.62 -9.58 0.36
C MET A 219 -25.91 -10.75 -0.33
N PRO A 220 -25.85 -11.93 0.29
CA PRO A 220 -25.16 -13.07 -0.30
C PRO A 220 -25.75 -13.49 -1.64
N GLU A 221 -27.07 -13.35 -1.85
CA GLU A 221 -27.76 -13.80 -3.06
C GLU A 221 -27.41 -12.96 -4.30
N ILE A 222 -27.39 -11.63 -4.19
CA ILE A 222 -27.13 -10.72 -5.32
C ILE A 222 -25.70 -10.86 -5.86
N ILE A 223 -24.71 -11.08 -4.99
CA ILE A 223 -23.32 -11.30 -5.42
C ILE A 223 -23.12 -12.73 -5.95
N THR A 224 -24.04 -13.65 -5.64
CA THR A 224 -23.92 -15.09 -5.98
C THR A 224 -24.75 -15.48 -7.21
N GLU A 225 -25.73 -14.67 -7.60
CA GLU A 225 -26.66 -14.90 -8.73
C GLU A 225 -26.09 -14.64 -10.14
N GLN A 226 -24.78 -14.48 -10.29
CA GLN A 226 -24.23 -14.60 -11.64
C GLN A 226 -24.36 -16.06 -12.09
N ASP A 227 -25.08 -16.28 -13.19
CA ASP A 227 -25.58 -17.52 -13.84
C ASP A 227 -24.52 -18.62 -14.14
N ILE A 228 -23.31 -18.47 -13.60
CA ILE A 228 -22.20 -19.40 -13.69
C ILE A 228 -22.25 -20.29 -12.45
N SER A 229 -22.93 -21.45 -12.53
CA SER A 229 -22.85 -22.60 -11.60
C SER A 229 -22.43 -22.25 -10.16
N LYS A 230 -23.36 -22.27 -9.18
CA LYS A 230 -23.19 -21.85 -7.76
C LYS A 230 -21.80 -22.07 -7.09
N LYS A 231 -21.01 -23.08 -7.50
CA LYS A 231 -19.63 -23.32 -7.03
C LYS A 231 -18.59 -22.31 -7.59
N SER A 232 -18.78 -21.83 -8.81
CA SER A 232 -17.90 -20.89 -9.49
C SER A 232 -17.96 -19.49 -8.86
N THR A 233 -19.16 -19.01 -8.51
CA THR A 233 -19.34 -17.64 -7.98
C THR A 233 -18.69 -17.45 -6.59
N MET A 234 -18.83 -18.44 -5.69
CA MET A 234 -18.13 -18.41 -4.39
C MET A 234 -16.61 -18.42 -4.55
N THR A 235 -16.10 -19.22 -5.50
CA THR A 235 -14.66 -19.29 -5.80
C THR A 235 -14.13 -17.96 -6.32
N ILE A 236 -14.90 -17.28 -7.18
CA ILE A 236 -14.56 -15.96 -7.72
C ILE A 236 -14.52 -14.92 -6.59
N GLN A 237 -15.49 -14.91 -5.67
CA GLN A 237 -15.51 -13.96 -4.55
C GLN A 237 -14.31 -14.15 -3.62
N ILE A 238 -13.98 -15.39 -3.25
CA ILE A 238 -12.79 -15.69 -2.43
C ILE A 238 -11.53 -15.25 -3.18
N LEU A 239 -11.44 -15.54 -4.49
CA LEU A 239 -10.29 -15.13 -5.30
C LEU A 239 -10.14 -13.61 -5.34
N LYS A 240 -11.24 -12.84 -5.44
CA LYS A 240 -11.21 -11.37 -5.38
C LYS A 240 -10.65 -10.87 -4.05
N VAL A 241 -11.12 -11.42 -2.93
CA VAL A 241 -10.62 -11.06 -1.59
C VAL A 241 -9.13 -11.37 -1.46
N VAL A 242 -8.70 -12.56 -1.92
CA VAL A 242 -7.29 -12.96 -1.88
C VAL A 242 -6.42 -12.05 -2.76
N LEU A 243 -6.85 -11.76 -3.99
CA LEU A 243 -6.11 -10.87 -4.88
C LEU A 243 -5.99 -9.45 -4.32
N ALA A 244 -7.04 -8.92 -3.71
CA ALA A 244 -7.01 -7.60 -3.07
C ALA A 244 -6.03 -7.56 -1.87
N VAL A 245 -6.06 -8.56 -0.99
CA VAL A 245 -5.08 -8.65 0.12
C VAL A 245 -3.65 -8.78 -0.40
N MET A 246 -3.43 -9.57 -1.46
CA MET A 246 -2.13 -9.70 -2.10
C MET A 246 -1.65 -8.37 -2.69
N SER A 247 -2.53 -7.62 -3.36
CA SER A 247 -2.24 -6.29 -3.93
C SER A 247 -1.78 -5.31 -2.85
N ILE A 248 -2.56 -5.15 -1.76
CA ILE A 248 -2.23 -4.27 -0.62
C ILE A 248 -0.91 -4.69 0.04
N SER A 249 -0.68 -6.00 0.18
CA SER A 249 0.54 -6.52 0.80
C SER A 249 1.77 -6.29 -0.09
N TRP A 250 1.63 -6.46 -1.40
CA TRP A 250 2.68 -6.21 -2.36
C TRP A 250 3.05 -4.72 -2.41
N SER A 251 2.07 -3.81 -2.45
CA SER A 251 2.35 -2.37 -2.47
C SER A 251 3.15 -1.93 -1.23
N LEU A 252 2.86 -2.51 -0.06
CA LEU A 252 3.61 -2.27 1.17
C LEU A 252 5.06 -2.82 1.13
N VAL A 253 5.26 -4.03 0.63
CA VAL A 253 6.60 -4.64 0.49
C VAL A 253 7.42 -3.88 -0.56
N SER A 254 6.81 -3.53 -1.69
CA SER A 254 7.39 -2.71 -2.74
C SER A 254 7.85 -1.36 -2.20
N TYR A 255 7.01 -0.66 -1.42
CA TYR A 255 7.38 0.58 -0.76
C TYR A 255 8.60 0.40 0.16
N GLN A 256 8.66 -0.66 0.97
CA GLN A 256 9.79 -0.92 1.86
C GLN A 256 11.08 -1.22 1.10
N ASP A 257 11.01 -2.01 0.03
CA ASP A 257 12.15 -2.35 -0.81
C ASP A 257 12.68 -1.10 -1.53
N GLU A 258 11.81 -0.32 -2.17
CA GLU A 258 12.18 0.89 -2.91
C GLU A 258 12.70 2.00 -1.97
N LEU A 259 12.16 2.11 -0.76
CA LEU A 259 12.70 3.02 0.26
C LEU A 259 14.12 2.63 0.66
N ARG A 260 14.39 1.33 0.86
CA ARG A 260 15.75 0.83 1.16
C ARG A 260 16.69 1.02 -0.01
N ARG A 261 16.27 0.68 -1.23
CA ARG A 261 17.04 0.91 -2.46
C ARG A 261 17.40 2.37 -2.63
N SER A 262 16.50 3.28 -2.21
CA SER A 262 16.76 4.70 -2.26
C SER A 262 17.82 5.18 -1.25
N ALA A 263 17.98 4.48 -0.13
CA ALA A 263 18.93 4.84 0.92
C ALA A 263 20.36 4.38 0.59
N GLN A 264 21.31 5.31 0.63
CA GLN A 264 22.73 5.06 0.34
C GLN A 264 23.36 4.06 1.32
N ASP A 265 22.87 4.03 2.57
CA ASP A 265 23.48 3.25 3.66
C ASP A 265 22.74 1.93 3.97
N LYS A 266 21.74 1.53 3.18
CA LYS A 266 20.93 0.33 3.46
C LYS A 266 21.08 -0.72 2.36
N GLU A 267 21.31 -1.97 2.78
CA GLU A 267 21.32 -3.11 1.86
C GLU A 267 19.91 -3.40 1.29
N GLN A 268 19.89 -3.86 0.04
CA GLN A 268 18.69 -4.30 -0.67
C GLN A 268 18.09 -5.55 -0.02
N LEU A 269 16.77 -5.73 -0.17
CA LEU A 269 16.12 -6.96 0.28
C LEU A 269 16.49 -8.12 -0.65
N SER A 270 16.89 -9.24 -0.06
CA SER A 270 17.04 -10.50 -0.79
C SER A 270 15.68 -11.04 -1.22
N PHE A 271 15.63 -11.85 -2.29
CA PHE A 271 14.41 -12.50 -2.76
C PHE A 271 13.65 -13.22 -1.63
N TRP A 272 14.34 -14.02 -0.83
CA TRP A 272 13.73 -14.73 0.30
C TRP A 272 13.25 -13.79 1.41
N ALA A 273 13.95 -12.69 1.66
CA ALA A 273 13.49 -11.66 2.59
C ALA A 273 12.19 -11.01 2.11
N THR A 274 12.06 -10.74 0.80
CA THR A 274 10.83 -10.25 0.17
C THR A 274 9.69 -11.25 0.32
N VAL A 275 9.91 -12.54 0.05
CA VAL A 275 8.89 -13.59 0.18
C VAL A 275 8.38 -13.71 1.62
N VAL A 276 9.27 -13.80 2.61
CA VAL A 276 8.85 -13.92 4.02
C VAL A 276 8.19 -12.63 4.51
N CYS A 277 8.67 -11.45 4.07
CA CYS A 277 8.01 -10.18 4.35
C CYS A 277 6.60 -10.14 3.75
N LEU A 278 6.42 -10.63 2.52
CA LEU A 278 5.12 -10.71 1.87
C LEU A 278 4.16 -11.62 2.65
N ILE A 279 4.60 -12.82 3.07
CA ILE A 279 3.78 -13.72 3.90
C ILE A 279 3.38 -13.00 5.20
N TRP A 280 4.33 -12.34 5.87
CA TRP A 280 4.03 -11.53 7.05
C TRP A 280 2.95 -10.48 6.78
N ARG A 281 3.07 -9.70 5.69
CA ARG A 281 2.09 -8.65 5.37
C ARG A 281 0.72 -9.22 5.02
N VAL A 282 0.66 -10.22 4.15
CA VAL A 282 -0.57 -10.88 3.70
C VAL A 282 -1.34 -11.44 4.89
N SER A 283 -0.67 -12.17 5.77
CA SER A 283 -1.36 -12.82 6.90
C SER A 283 -1.88 -11.80 7.92
N MET A 284 -1.12 -10.74 8.23
CA MET A 284 -1.58 -9.70 9.15
C MET A 284 -2.74 -8.87 8.58
N ILE A 285 -2.66 -8.48 7.30
CA ILE A 285 -3.70 -7.69 6.64
C ILE A 285 -4.97 -8.53 6.47
N ALA A 286 -4.85 -9.80 6.06
CA ALA A 286 -5.98 -10.72 5.93
C ALA A 286 -6.72 -10.89 7.27
N SER A 287 -6.00 -11.19 8.35
CA SER A 287 -6.59 -11.33 9.70
C SER A 287 -7.37 -10.08 10.09
N ARG A 288 -6.77 -8.90 9.89
CA ARG A 288 -7.37 -7.60 10.25
C ARG A 288 -8.62 -7.29 9.42
N VAL A 289 -8.55 -7.44 8.11
CA VAL A 289 -9.66 -7.10 7.21
C VAL A 289 -10.83 -8.07 7.37
N LEU A 290 -10.55 -9.37 7.59
CA LEU A 290 -11.59 -10.36 7.88
C LEU A 290 -12.30 -10.08 9.21
N ALA A 291 -11.56 -9.69 10.27
CA ALA A 291 -12.15 -9.34 11.55
C ALA A 291 -13.06 -8.09 11.45
N ILE A 292 -12.55 -7.02 10.82
CA ILE A 292 -13.31 -5.78 10.60
C ILE A 292 -14.54 -6.04 9.74
N GLY A 293 -14.37 -6.71 8.60
CA GLY A 293 -15.47 -7.00 7.67
C GLY A 293 -16.55 -7.89 8.27
N SER A 294 -16.17 -8.89 9.06
CA SER A 294 -17.13 -9.77 9.75
C SER A 294 -17.91 -9.00 10.81
N PHE A 295 -17.24 -8.20 11.63
CA PHE A 295 -17.92 -7.38 12.64
C PHE A 295 -18.82 -6.30 12.02
N MET A 296 -18.37 -5.66 10.92
CA MET A 296 -19.19 -4.70 10.16
C MET A 296 -20.45 -5.35 9.57
N GLY A 297 -20.33 -6.59 9.09
CA GLY A 297 -21.43 -7.39 8.53
C GLY A 297 -22.25 -8.15 9.57
N LEU A 298 -22.09 -7.88 10.87
CA LEU A 298 -22.82 -8.57 11.93
C LEU A 298 -24.33 -8.33 11.80
N GLN A 299 -25.10 -9.42 11.76
CA GLN A 299 -26.55 -9.43 11.75
C GLN A 299 -27.06 -10.13 13.01
N LEU A 300 -27.96 -9.48 13.74
CA LEU A 300 -28.66 -9.99 14.91
C LEU A 300 -30.02 -10.57 14.49
N SER A 301 -30.50 -11.56 15.25
CA SER A 301 -31.87 -12.03 15.13
C SER A 301 -32.78 -11.08 15.92
N SER A 302 -33.75 -10.48 15.24
CA SER A 302 -34.82 -9.72 15.90
C SER A 302 -35.83 -10.67 16.56
N GLU A 303 -36.63 -10.14 17.50
CA GLU A 303 -37.73 -10.86 18.15
C GLU A 303 -38.78 -11.33 17.12
N ASP A 304 -38.96 -10.57 16.04
CA ASP A 304 -39.85 -10.89 14.92
C ASP A 304 -39.28 -11.96 13.97
N GLY A 305 -38.09 -12.50 14.26
CA GLY A 305 -37.39 -13.48 13.42
C GLY A 305 -36.71 -12.87 12.18
N THR A 306 -36.76 -11.55 12.01
CA THR A 306 -36.05 -10.83 10.93
C THR A 306 -34.58 -10.59 11.28
N LEU A 307 -33.72 -10.53 10.27
CA LEU A 307 -32.31 -10.18 10.46
C LEU A 307 -32.15 -8.66 10.49
N GLN A 308 -31.49 -8.13 11.52
CA GLN A 308 -31.20 -6.70 11.65
C GLN A 308 -29.71 -6.45 11.89
N ASN A 309 -29.18 -5.37 11.32
CA ASN A 309 -27.76 -4.99 11.44
C ASN A 309 -27.55 -3.75 12.34
N TRP A 310 -28.47 -3.52 13.27
CA TRP A 310 -28.46 -2.36 14.18
C TRP A 310 -28.90 -2.73 15.60
N ILE A 311 -28.54 -1.89 16.55
CA ILE A 311 -28.87 -2.00 17.98
C ILE A 311 -29.66 -0.76 18.41
N PRO A 312 -30.78 -0.90 19.15
CA PRO A 312 -31.49 0.23 19.74
C PRO A 312 -30.70 0.86 20.89
N LEU A 313 -30.59 2.19 20.92
CA LEU A 313 -29.86 2.95 21.96
C LEU A 313 -30.75 3.41 23.14
N GLY A 314 -32.06 3.19 23.09
CA GLY A 314 -33.00 3.57 24.13
C GLY A 314 -34.15 2.57 24.27
N ALA A 315 -34.63 2.37 25.49
CA ALA A 315 -35.73 1.43 25.78
C ALA A 315 -37.10 1.89 25.23
N ASN A 316 -37.27 3.20 24.97
CA ASN A 316 -38.57 3.79 24.61
C ASN A 316 -38.56 4.64 23.32
N ASP A 317 -37.41 4.82 22.66
CA ASP A 317 -37.29 5.64 21.44
C ASP A 317 -36.80 4.81 20.26
N ASN A 318 -37.73 4.42 19.38
CA ASN A 318 -37.45 3.67 18.16
C ASN A 318 -36.62 4.49 17.14
N ASN A 319 -36.43 5.78 17.37
CA ASN A 319 -35.72 6.68 16.47
C ASN A 319 -34.20 6.71 16.68
N SER A 320 -33.67 6.17 17.77
CA SER A 320 -32.22 6.11 18.03
C SER A 320 -31.70 4.69 17.93
N ALA A 321 -31.41 4.25 16.70
CA ALA A 321 -30.73 2.99 16.41
C ALA A 321 -29.33 3.27 15.85
N ILE A 322 -28.35 2.43 16.22
CA ILE A 322 -26.99 2.50 15.67
C ILE A 322 -26.66 1.20 14.94
N SER A 323 -26.24 1.31 13.68
CA SER A 323 -25.88 0.16 12.86
C SER A 323 -24.44 -0.30 13.12
N PHE A 324 -24.16 -1.60 12.98
CA PHE A 324 -22.80 -2.13 13.12
C PHE A 324 -21.78 -1.45 12.21
N PRO A 325 -22.09 -1.09 10.94
CA PRO A 325 -21.22 -0.25 10.13
C PRO A 325 -20.80 1.06 10.79
N ILE A 326 -21.73 1.75 11.46
CA ILE A 326 -21.43 3.01 12.16
C ILE A 326 -20.54 2.74 13.38
N ILE A 327 -20.82 1.68 14.16
CA ILE A 327 -20.00 1.28 15.30
C ILE A 327 -18.56 0.97 14.84
N THR A 328 -18.40 0.22 13.76
CA THR A 328 -17.10 -0.11 13.17
C THR A 328 -16.35 1.15 12.74
N ILE A 329 -17.02 2.09 12.05
CA ILE A 329 -16.40 3.36 11.64
C ILE A 329 -15.95 4.18 12.85
N ILE A 330 -16.77 4.24 13.91
CA ILE A 330 -16.40 4.92 15.16
C ILE A 330 -15.18 4.24 15.78
N SER A 331 -15.17 2.91 15.89
CA SER A 331 -14.04 2.14 16.43
C SER A 331 -12.75 2.37 15.64
N LEU A 332 -12.82 2.34 14.31
CA LEU A 332 -11.68 2.63 13.44
C LEU A 332 -11.22 4.08 13.57
N SER A 333 -12.13 5.03 13.72
CA SER A 333 -11.79 6.44 13.93
C SER A 333 -11.07 6.65 15.26
N VAL A 334 -11.50 5.98 16.33
CA VAL A 334 -10.83 6.00 17.63
C VAL A 334 -9.43 5.39 17.53
N HIS A 335 -9.28 4.22 16.90
CA HIS A 335 -7.97 3.61 16.67
C HIS A 335 -7.05 4.54 15.86
N TRP A 336 -7.57 5.15 14.80
CA TRP A 336 -6.82 6.09 13.97
C TRP A 336 -6.32 7.28 14.78
N LEU A 337 -7.16 7.86 15.64
CA LEU A 337 -6.76 8.95 16.54
C LEU A 337 -5.65 8.51 17.50
N ILE A 338 -5.79 7.33 18.13
CA ILE A 338 -4.77 6.76 19.02
C ILE A 338 -3.44 6.60 18.27
N MET A 339 -3.46 6.00 17.08
CA MET A 339 -2.25 5.79 16.28
C MET A 339 -1.63 7.11 15.80
N THR A 340 -2.46 8.09 15.41
CA THR A 340 -1.99 9.41 14.97
C THR A 340 -1.31 10.16 16.12
N ILE A 341 -1.93 10.19 17.30
CA ILE A 341 -1.35 10.82 18.51
C ILE A 341 -0.05 10.09 18.89
N TRP A 342 -0.05 8.76 18.87
CA TRP A 342 1.13 7.96 19.18
C TRP A 342 2.29 8.21 18.22
N ILE A 343 2.04 8.29 16.91
CA ILE A 343 3.05 8.59 15.88
C ILE A 343 3.57 10.02 16.06
N HIS A 344 2.67 10.98 16.28
CA HIS A 344 3.06 12.38 16.49
C HIS A 344 3.97 12.54 17.72
N ALA A 345 3.65 11.83 18.82
CA ALA A 345 4.45 11.82 20.03
C ALA A 345 5.87 11.25 19.85
N GLN A 346 6.13 10.48 18.78
CA GLN A 346 7.47 9.95 18.48
C GLN A 346 8.46 11.04 17.99
N ASN A 347 8.00 12.28 17.84
CA ASN A 347 8.80 13.45 17.44
C ASN A 347 9.58 13.18 16.15
N THR A 348 8.85 12.83 15.10
CA THR A 348 9.41 12.64 13.76
C THR A 348 9.91 13.98 13.21
N SER A 349 10.87 13.92 12.29
CA SER A 349 11.49 15.10 11.67
C SER A 349 11.49 14.98 10.15
N PHE A 350 10.40 14.43 9.61
CA PHE A 350 10.31 14.26 8.17
C PHE A 350 10.17 15.62 7.50
N CYS A 351 9.24 16.46 7.92
CA CYS A 351 8.85 17.72 7.29
C CYS A 351 9.64 18.93 7.81
N THR A 352 10.96 18.81 7.79
CA THR A 352 11.90 19.91 8.00
C THR A 352 12.26 20.57 6.67
N THR A 353 12.46 21.90 6.68
CA THR A 353 13.08 22.60 5.55
C THR A 353 14.58 22.29 5.46
N GLU A 354 15.21 22.65 4.33
CA GLU A 354 16.67 22.53 4.16
C GLU A 354 17.45 23.32 5.22
N ALA A 355 16.88 24.43 5.71
CA ALA A 355 17.39 25.20 6.85
C ALA A 355 17.09 24.56 8.23
N GLY A 356 16.62 23.31 8.29
CA GLY A 356 16.36 22.58 9.54
C GLY A 356 15.09 23.00 10.31
N LYS A 357 14.29 23.94 9.79
CA LYS A 357 13.07 24.42 10.46
C LYS A 357 11.93 23.41 10.28
N LYS A 358 11.40 22.89 11.40
CA LYS A 358 10.21 22.01 11.41
C LYS A 358 8.96 22.75 10.95
N ARG A 359 8.16 22.13 10.09
CA ARG A 359 6.82 22.61 9.70
C ARG A 359 5.75 21.82 10.46
N PRO A 360 5.18 22.35 11.57
CA PRO A 360 4.36 21.57 12.49
C PRO A 360 3.08 21.02 11.82
N LEU A 361 2.40 21.83 11.01
CA LEU A 361 1.19 21.41 10.31
C LEU A 361 1.46 20.25 9.33
N LEU A 362 2.59 20.29 8.62
CA LEU A 362 2.93 19.26 7.63
C LEU A 362 3.35 17.95 8.31
N GLU A 363 4.03 18.02 9.47
CA GLU A 363 4.30 16.84 10.29
C GLU A 363 3.03 16.23 10.87
N PHE A 364 2.05 17.06 11.26
CA PHE A 364 0.76 16.58 11.71
C PHE A 364 0.00 15.85 10.60
N ILE A 365 -0.08 16.44 9.39
CA ILE A 365 -0.69 15.78 8.23
C ILE A 365 0.01 14.46 7.90
N TYR A 366 1.34 14.42 7.94
CA TYR A 366 2.10 13.17 7.76
C TYR A 366 1.74 12.13 8.83
N SER A 367 1.61 12.55 10.08
CA SER A 367 1.21 11.67 11.20
C SER A 367 -0.20 11.12 11.00
N CYS A 368 -1.14 11.93 10.49
CA CYS A 368 -2.50 11.49 10.15
C CYS A 368 -2.51 10.42 9.04
N VAL A 369 -1.73 10.61 7.97
CA VAL A 369 -1.63 9.63 6.87
C VAL A 369 -0.99 8.34 7.37
N MET A 370 0.11 8.43 8.11
CA MET A 370 0.74 7.23 8.68
C MET A 370 -0.17 6.55 9.71
N GLY A 371 -0.94 7.31 10.48
CA GLY A 371 -1.96 6.78 11.38
C GLY A 371 -3.03 5.98 10.65
N ALA A 372 -3.47 6.43 9.47
CA ALA A 372 -4.43 5.71 8.64
C ALA A 372 -3.86 4.37 8.13
N VAL A 373 -2.60 4.36 7.70
CA VAL A 373 -1.91 3.10 7.34
C VAL A 373 -1.81 2.14 8.54
N HIS A 374 -1.60 2.69 9.74
CA HIS A 374 -1.57 1.92 10.99
C HIS A 374 -2.94 1.38 11.43
N LEU A 375 -4.05 1.69 10.74
CA LEU A 375 -5.29 0.94 10.96
C LEU A 375 -5.15 -0.54 10.56
N PHE A 376 -4.26 -0.81 9.60
CA PHE A 376 -4.13 -2.11 8.94
C PHE A 376 -2.75 -2.73 9.10
N SER A 377 -1.68 -1.94 9.02
CA SER A 377 -0.32 -2.48 9.03
C SER A 377 0.67 -1.58 9.75
N TYR A 378 1.59 -2.20 10.49
CA TYR A 378 2.69 -1.49 11.13
C TYR A 378 3.75 -1.08 10.12
N ILE A 379 4.05 0.22 10.03
CA ILE A 379 5.21 0.74 9.30
C ILE A 379 6.13 1.43 10.28
N ASN A 380 7.41 1.11 10.23
CA ASN A 380 8.36 1.81 11.09
C ASN A 380 8.55 3.25 10.60
N VAL A 381 7.97 4.20 11.34
CA VAL A 381 8.00 5.64 11.02
C VAL A 381 9.31 6.29 11.49
N LYS A 382 10.17 5.60 12.27
CA LYS A 382 11.43 6.19 12.73
C LYS A 382 12.51 5.12 12.77
N ASP A 383 13.68 5.44 12.21
CA ASP A 383 14.88 4.60 12.24
C ASP A 383 15.49 4.54 13.67
N THR A 384 14.74 3.96 14.60
CA THR A 384 15.09 3.74 16.01
C THR A 384 14.67 2.33 16.43
N PRO A 385 15.21 1.74 17.51
CA PRO A 385 14.85 0.40 17.95
C PRO A 385 13.34 0.20 18.04
N SER A 386 12.80 -0.63 17.15
CA SER A 386 11.35 -0.73 16.89
C SER A 386 10.63 -1.79 17.73
N ARG A 387 11.36 -2.64 18.46
CA ARG A 387 10.80 -3.84 19.12
C ARG A 387 9.62 -3.53 20.04
N ARG A 388 9.76 -2.57 20.97
CA ARG A 388 8.67 -2.18 21.90
C ARG A 388 7.47 -1.58 21.16
N ARG A 389 7.73 -0.82 20.08
CA ARG A 389 6.66 -0.20 19.27
C ARG A 389 5.88 -1.22 18.46
N MET A 390 6.57 -2.22 17.91
CA MET A 390 5.96 -3.35 17.24
C MET A 390 5.10 -4.17 18.20
N ILE A 391 5.62 -4.49 19.40
CA ILE A 391 4.85 -5.23 20.42
C ILE A 391 3.58 -4.45 20.79
N PHE A 392 3.69 -3.15 21.05
CA PHE A 392 2.55 -2.29 21.36
C PHE A 392 1.47 -2.36 20.27
N PHE A 393 1.87 -2.14 19.01
CA PHE A 393 0.97 -2.19 17.86
C PHE A 393 0.28 -3.56 17.70
N TYR A 394 1.06 -4.64 17.70
CA TYR A 394 0.53 -5.99 17.49
C TYR A 394 -0.34 -6.48 18.64
N THR A 395 -0.11 -5.99 19.86
CA THR A 395 -0.97 -6.29 21.02
C THR A 395 -2.33 -5.61 20.88
N ILE A 396 -2.38 -4.32 20.54
CA ILE A 396 -3.64 -3.60 20.34
C ILE A 396 -4.45 -4.25 19.21
N THR A 397 -3.82 -4.50 18.08
CA THR A 397 -4.49 -5.11 16.93
C THR A 397 -4.97 -6.54 17.18
N LEU A 398 -4.24 -7.34 17.99
CA LEU A 398 -4.73 -8.65 18.45
C LEU A 398 -6.00 -8.50 19.29
N ILE A 399 -5.96 -7.66 20.33
CA ILE A 399 -7.11 -7.47 21.23
C ILE A 399 -8.35 -7.04 20.45
N GLU A 400 -8.21 -6.08 19.54
CA GLU A 400 -9.31 -5.61 18.71
C GLU A 400 -9.83 -6.69 17.74
N ASN A 401 -8.93 -7.41 17.06
CA ASN A 401 -9.32 -8.47 16.12
C ASN A 401 -10.06 -9.60 16.83
N THR A 402 -9.52 -10.07 17.96
CA THR A 402 -10.13 -11.11 18.77
C THR A 402 -11.48 -10.64 19.33
N ALA A 403 -11.58 -9.39 19.79
CA ALA A 403 -12.85 -8.83 20.28
C ALA A 403 -13.91 -8.77 19.16
N MET A 404 -13.56 -8.23 17.98
CA MET A 404 -14.44 -8.13 16.82
C MET A 404 -14.96 -9.50 16.38
N ILE A 405 -14.06 -10.48 16.23
CA ILE A 405 -14.45 -11.80 15.73
C ILE A 405 -15.20 -12.63 16.79
N THR A 406 -14.89 -12.44 18.07
CA THR A 406 -15.61 -13.09 19.18
C THR A 406 -17.02 -12.54 19.29
N LEU A 407 -17.20 -11.21 19.25
CA LEU A 407 -18.52 -10.59 19.26
C LEU A 407 -19.35 -11.04 18.05
N TRP A 408 -18.74 -11.09 16.86
CA TRP A 408 -19.41 -11.61 15.68
C TRP A 408 -19.85 -13.07 15.85
N CYS A 409 -18.97 -13.94 16.37
CA CYS A 409 -19.27 -15.37 16.55
C CYS A 409 -20.45 -15.61 17.51
N ILE A 410 -20.48 -14.87 18.62
CA ILE A 410 -21.49 -15.04 19.69
C ILE A 410 -22.82 -14.39 19.29
N LEU A 411 -22.79 -13.19 18.72
CA LEU A 411 -23.99 -12.40 18.48
C LEU A 411 -24.65 -12.66 17.12
N ALA A 412 -23.92 -13.23 16.15
CA ALA A 412 -24.49 -13.47 14.83
C ALA A 412 -25.75 -14.34 14.91
N ALA A 413 -26.81 -13.93 14.21
CA ALA A 413 -28.06 -14.65 14.13
C ALA A 413 -27.84 -16.08 13.62
N PRO A 414 -28.33 -17.13 14.32
CA PRO A 414 -28.23 -18.50 13.82
C PRO A 414 -29.08 -18.62 12.56
N ASN A 415 -28.44 -18.64 11.39
CA ASN A 415 -29.09 -18.95 10.13
C ASN A 415 -28.74 -20.41 9.76
N PRO A 416 -29.65 -21.37 9.92
CA PRO A 416 -29.36 -22.80 9.73
C PRO A 416 -28.98 -23.15 8.29
N ASP A 417 -29.37 -22.33 7.29
CA ASP A 417 -29.12 -22.60 5.87
C ASP A 417 -27.82 -21.95 5.33
N VAL A 418 -27.27 -20.94 6.02
CA VAL A 418 -26.14 -20.12 5.52
C VAL A 418 -24.97 -20.02 6.52
N TYR A 419 -25.23 -20.09 7.83
CA TYR A 419 -24.24 -19.87 8.89
C TYR A 419 -24.21 -21.00 9.92
N SER A 420 -23.89 -22.21 9.47
CA SER A 420 -23.64 -23.33 10.40
C SER A 420 -22.54 -22.96 11.41
N MET A 421 -22.59 -23.55 12.60
CA MET A 421 -21.57 -23.33 13.65
C MET A 421 -20.14 -23.61 13.13
N TRP A 422 -20.00 -24.53 12.16
CA TRP A 422 -18.76 -24.82 11.47
C TRP A 422 -18.23 -23.65 10.64
N TYR A 423 -19.10 -22.92 9.93
CA TYR A 423 -18.68 -21.73 9.18
C TYR A 423 -18.11 -20.66 10.12
N ARG A 424 -18.79 -20.39 11.23
CA ARG A 424 -18.31 -19.42 12.24
C ARG A 424 -16.97 -19.84 12.84
N ALA A 425 -16.85 -21.11 13.20
CA ALA A 425 -15.61 -21.66 13.73
C ALA A 425 -14.44 -21.55 12.72
N ILE A 426 -14.71 -21.80 11.43
CA ILE A 426 -13.71 -21.65 10.38
C ILE A 426 -13.25 -20.20 10.27
N ILE A 427 -14.15 -19.21 10.28
CA ILE A 427 -13.73 -17.79 10.18
C ILE A 427 -12.93 -17.37 11.42
N VAL A 428 -13.38 -17.70 12.62
CA VAL A 428 -12.64 -17.42 13.87
C VAL A 428 -11.24 -18.04 13.80
N PHE A 429 -11.16 -19.32 13.44
CA PHE A 429 -9.90 -20.04 13.29
C PHE A 429 -8.99 -19.39 12.24
N CYS A 430 -9.54 -19.03 11.07
CA CYS A 430 -8.79 -18.36 10.00
C CYS A 430 -8.21 -17.02 10.48
N VAL A 431 -8.99 -16.18 11.15
CA VAL A 431 -8.54 -14.87 11.65
C VAL A 431 -7.37 -15.01 12.62
N GLU A 432 -7.47 -15.93 13.58
CA GLU A 432 -6.43 -16.15 14.60
C GLU A 432 -5.18 -16.84 14.01
N VAL A 433 -5.36 -17.86 13.16
CA VAL A 433 -4.23 -18.55 12.52
C VAL A 433 -3.46 -17.64 11.58
N LEU A 434 -4.14 -16.80 10.80
CA LEU A 434 -3.48 -15.80 9.95
C LEU A 434 -2.67 -14.81 10.79
N TRP A 435 -3.19 -14.36 11.94
CA TRP A 435 -2.42 -13.50 12.84
C TRP A 435 -1.16 -14.21 13.35
N VAL A 436 -1.29 -15.46 13.79
CA VAL A 436 -0.17 -16.27 14.30
C VAL A 436 0.89 -16.50 13.21
N ILE A 437 0.49 -16.86 11.98
CA ILE A 437 1.40 -16.97 10.83
C ILE A 437 2.13 -15.65 10.60
N GLY A 438 1.41 -14.53 10.63
CA GLY A 438 1.99 -13.20 10.46
C GLY A 438 3.09 -12.90 11.49
N ILE A 439 2.85 -13.21 12.77
CA ILE A 439 3.85 -13.03 13.84
C ILE A 439 5.06 -13.94 13.64
N PHE A 440 4.86 -15.23 13.35
CA PHE A 440 6.00 -16.15 13.12
C PHE A 440 6.82 -15.73 11.90
N SER A 441 6.19 -15.33 10.80
CA SER A 441 6.87 -14.81 9.61
C SER A 441 7.62 -13.51 9.90
N MET A 442 7.04 -12.59 10.67
CA MET A 442 7.70 -11.37 11.13
C MET A 442 8.95 -11.68 11.96
N VAL A 443 8.81 -12.54 12.97
CA VAL A 443 9.92 -12.94 13.84
C VAL A 443 10.99 -13.61 12.99
N GLY A 444 10.63 -14.53 12.08
CA GLY A 444 11.56 -15.18 11.16
C GLY A 444 12.28 -14.19 10.24
N TYR A 445 11.58 -13.20 9.70
CA TYR A 445 12.15 -12.13 8.89
C TYR A 445 13.21 -11.34 9.67
N TYR A 446 12.87 -10.84 10.87
CA TYR A 446 13.83 -10.11 11.71
C TYR A 446 14.92 -11.01 12.31
N ALA A 447 14.66 -12.30 12.51
CA ALA A 447 15.59 -13.27 13.07
C ALA A 447 16.68 -13.69 12.06
N PHE A 448 16.33 -13.89 10.79
CA PHE A 448 17.21 -14.55 9.84
C PHE A 448 17.46 -13.76 8.54
N LEU A 449 16.51 -12.92 8.12
CA LEU A 449 16.49 -12.35 6.77
C LEU A 449 16.65 -10.83 6.71
N HIS A 450 16.58 -10.13 7.85
CA HIS A 450 16.75 -8.68 7.89
C HIS A 450 18.17 -8.28 7.49
N PRO A 451 18.36 -7.47 6.44
CA PRO A 451 19.70 -7.19 5.87
C PRO A 451 20.67 -6.53 6.85
N ASP A 452 20.18 -5.66 7.75
CA ASP A 452 21.04 -4.97 8.73
C ASP A 452 21.73 -5.93 9.72
N LYS A 453 21.33 -7.21 9.78
CA LYS A 453 22.07 -8.23 10.54
C LYS A 453 23.41 -8.58 9.90
N LYS A 454 23.54 -8.46 8.58
CA LYS A 454 24.79 -8.75 7.87
C LYS A 454 25.82 -7.64 8.11
N SER A 455 25.41 -6.36 8.03
CA SER A 455 26.31 -5.24 8.31
C SER A 455 26.80 -5.25 9.76
N ILE A 456 25.90 -5.46 10.73
CA ILE A 456 26.28 -5.54 12.17
C ILE A 456 27.21 -6.74 12.42
N ARG A 457 26.96 -7.90 11.80
CA ARG A 457 27.84 -9.07 11.93
C ARG A 457 29.21 -8.80 11.29
N GLN A 458 29.26 -8.13 10.14
CA GLN A 458 30.52 -7.76 9.48
C GLN A 458 31.30 -6.72 10.28
N GLU A 459 30.64 -5.72 10.86
CA GLU A 459 31.27 -4.74 11.77
C GLU A 459 31.83 -5.42 13.02
N LEU A 460 31.09 -6.32 13.65
CA LEU A 460 31.56 -7.07 14.82
C LEU A 460 32.75 -7.98 14.49
N VAL A 461 32.72 -8.64 13.32
CA VAL A 461 33.85 -9.45 12.84
C VAL A 461 35.05 -8.55 12.56
N HIS A 462 34.88 -7.42 11.84
CA HIS A 462 35.97 -6.48 11.57
C HIS A 462 36.52 -5.81 12.83
N ALA A 463 35.70 -5.55 13.84
CA ALA A 463 36.14 -5.08 15.14
C ALA A 463 36.97 -6.15 15.87
N SER A 464 36.61 -7.43 15.74
CA SER A 464 37.37 -8.54 16.33
C SER A 464 38.72 -8.82 15.63
N TRP A 465 38.88 -8.42 14.36
CA TRP A 465 40.17 -8.53 13.64
C TRP A 465 41.09 -7.32 13.86
N ARG A 466 40.58 -6.21 14.41
CA ARG A 466 41.37 -5.01 14.75
C ARG A 466 41.84 -4.98 16.21
N GLN A 467 41.32 -5.86 17.05
CA GLN A 467 41.86 -6.17 18.38
C GLN A 467 42.85 -7.33 18.24
#